data_AF-A0A7Y1TB28-F1
#
_entry.id   AF-A0A7Y1TB28-F1
#
_cell.length_a   1.000
_cell.length_b   1.000
_cell.length_c   1.000
_cell.angle_alpha   90.00
_cell.angle_beta   90.00
_cell.angle_gamma   90.00
#
_symmetry.space_group_name_H-M   'P 1'
#
loop_
_entity.id
_entity.type
_entity.pdbx_description
1 polymer ?
#
loop_
_entity_poly.entity_id
_entity_poly.type
_entity_poly.pdbx_seq_one_letter_code
_entity_poly.pdbx_strand_id
1 'polypeptide(L)'
;LVTNGEYLEFINDGGYKNHMLWLSEGWDWVQETEACAPLYWQQREGQWQHFTLAGLQTLDNSLPVNHVNYYEANAFAAWRGMRLPNEFEWEAASASLGWGQRWEWTQSAYAPYPGFKISDGAVGEYNGKFMVNQMVLRGASITTSPGHSRPSYRNFFHPHLQWQSSGIRLAK
;
A
#
# COMPACT_ATOMS: atom_id res chain seq x y z
N LEU A 1 -3.41 -2.10 11.50
CA LEU A 1 -2.55 -2.04 10.31
C LEU A 1 -1.50 -3.12 10.48
N VAL A 2 -1.07 -3.75 9.39
CA VAL A 2 0.03 -4.70 9.44
C VAL A 2 1.28 -4.00 9.95
N THR A 3 1.93 -4.59 10.96
CA THR A 3 3.13 -4.02 11.57
C THR A 3 4.40 -4.45 10.84
N ASN A 4 5.50 -3.75 11.10
CA ASN A 4 6.83 -4.16 10.66
C ASN A 4 7.18 -5.58 11.16
N GLY A 5 6.80 -5.92 12.39
CA GLY A 5 7.02 -7.25 12.97
C GLY A 5 6.26 -8.35 12.23
N GLU A 6 4.98 -8.13 11.94
CA GLU A 6 4.18 -9.07 11.14
C GLU A 6 4.73 -9.21 9.71
N TYR A 7 5.22 -8.12 9.12
CA TYR A 7 5.83 -8.14 7.80
C TYR A 7 7.18 -8.86 7.78
N LEU A 8 7.95 -8.78 8.87
CA LEU A 8 9.17 -9.59 9.03
C LEU A 8 8.87 -11.09 9.08
N GLU A 9 7.77 -11.51 9.71
CA GLU A 9 7.34 -12.92 9.68
C GLU A 9 7.13 -13.39 8.23
N PHE A 10 6.46 -12.59 7.40
CA PHE A 10 6.29 -12.86 5.97
C PHE A 10 7.64 -12.98 5.23
N ILE A 11 8.57 -12.06 5.47
CA ILE A 11 9.91 -12.13 4.86
C ILE A 11 10.65 -13.42 5.30
N ASN A 12 10.64 -13.70 6.60
CA ASN A 12 11.35 -14.84 7.20
C ASN A 12 10.77 -16.19 6.76
N ASP A 13 9.47 -16.26 6.50
CA ASP A 13 8.80 -17.44 5.94
C ASP A 13 8.98 -17.57 4.41
N GLY A 14 9.87 -16.77 3.81
CA GLY A 14 10.20 -16.84 2.39
C GLY A 14 9.18 -16.15 1.49
N GLY A 15 8.47 -15.13 1.98
CA GLY A 15 7.46 -14.38 1.24
C GLY A 15 7.94 -13.90 -0.14
N TYR A 16 9.13 -13.31 -0.23
CA TYR A 16 9.75 -12.85 -1.49
C TYR A 16 10.40 -13.99 -2.32
N LYS A 17 10.33 -15.24 -1.85
CA LYS A 17 10.91 -16.41 -2.54
C LYS A 17 9.84 -17.39 -3.04
N ASN A 18 8.60 -17.21 -2.62
CA ASN A 18 7.50 -18.11 -2.94
C ASN A 18 6.56 -17.47 -3.98
N HIS A 19 6.76 -17.79 -5.26
CA HIS A 19 5.98 -17.25 -6.37
C HIS A 19 4.46 -17.51 -6.27
N MET A 20 4.03 -18.54 -5.53
CA MET A 20 2.61 -18.86 -5.35
C MET A 20 1.84 -17.81 -4.54
N LEU A 21 2.55 -16.93 -3.82
CA LEU A 21 1.95 -15.84 -3.04
C LEU A 21 1.67 -14.60 -3.88
N TRP A 22 2.25 -14.49 -5.08
CA TRP A 22 2.28 -13.25 -5.85
C TRP A 22 1.34 -13.31 -7.07
N LEU A 23 0.76 -12.16 -7.41
CA LEU A 23 0.22 -11.96 -8.75
C LEU A 23 1.33 -12.07 -9.78
N SER A 24 1.03 -12.47 -11.03
CA SER A 24 2.04 -12.66 -12.08
C SER A 24 2.95 -11.44 -12.25
N GLU A 25 2.39 -10.25 -12.50
CA GLU A 25 3.17 -9.01 -12.62
C GLU A 25 3.90 -8.63 -11.32
N GLY A 26 3.37 -9.05 -10.16
CA GLY A 26 4.03 -8.87 -8.88
C GLY A 26 5.27 -9.74 -8.74
N TRP A 27 5.21 -10.99 -9.22
CA TRP A 27 6.35 -11.88 -9.26
C TRP A 27 7.41 -11.40 -10.25
N ASP A 28 7.00 -10.94 -11.43
CA ASP A 28 7.90 -10.34 -12.40
C ASP A 28 8.63 -9.14 -11.78
N TRP A 29 7.91 -8.26 -11.09
CA TRP A 29 8.52 -7.14 -10.35
C TRP A 29 9.52 -7.58 -9.28
N VAL A 30 9.22 -8.64 -8.50
CA VAL A 30 10.17 -9.19 -7.52
C VAL A 30 11.45 -9.67 -8.21
N GLN A 31 11.33 -10.38 -9.33
CA GLN A 31 12.49 -10.89 -10.08
C GLN A 31 13.32 -9.76 -10.71
N GLU A 32 12.67 -8.79 -11.35
CA GLU A 32 13.33 -7.68 -12.05
C GLU A 32 14.05 -6.73 -11.10
N THR A 33 13.51 -6.53 -9.90
CA THR A 33 14.06 -5.59 -8.90
C THR A 33 14.90 -6.26 -7.83
N GLU A 34 14.97 -7.60 -7.83
CA GLU A 34 15.57 -8.42 -6.78
C GLU A 34 15.03 -8.07 -5.37
N ALA A 35 13.75 -7.69 -5.31
CA ALA A 35 13.14 -7.23 -4.06
C ALA A 35 13.13 -8.32 -2.99
N CYS A 36 13.53 -7.95 -1.78
CA CYS A 36 13.55 -8.85 -0.62
C CYS A 36 12.95 -8.25 0.66
N ALA A 37 12.55 -6.98 0.63
CA ALA A 37 11.95 -6.24 1.73
C ALA A 37 11.26 -4.97 1.20
N PRO A 38 10.45 -4.27 2.02
CA PRO A 38 9.89 -2.97 1.67
C PRO A 38 10.98 -1.94 1.36
N LEU A 39 10.62 -0.93 0.58
CA LEU A 39 11.56 0.13 0.20
C LEU A 39 12.19 0.79 1.45
N TYR A 40 13.49 1.05 1.35
CA TYR A 40 14.37 1.60 2.39
C TYR A 40 14.77 0.67 3.53
N TRP A 41 14.28 -0.57 3.58
CA TRP A 41 14.76 -1.54 4.55
C TRP A 41 16.14 -2.06 4.13
N GLN A 42 17.02 -2.24 5.11
CA GLN A 42 18.31 -2.88 4.92
C GLN A 42 18.67 -3.73 6.13
N GLN A 43 19.35 -4.84 5.89
CA GLN A 43 19.89 -5.68 6.95
C GLN A 43 21.38 -5.36 7.14
N ARG A 44 21.77 -4.98 8.37
CA ARG A 44 23.17 -4.73 8.75
C ARG A 44 23.46 -5.40 10.08
N GLU A 45 24.57 -6.14 10.14
CA GLU A 45 25.02 -6.81 11.38
C GLU A 45 23.93 -7.70 12.03
N GLY A 46 23.10 -8.35 11.20
CA GLY A 46 21.99 -9.20 11.65
C GLY A 46 20.74 -8.44 12.13
N GLN A 47 20.72 -7.11 12.05
CA GLN A 47 19.57 -6.29 12.44
C GLN A 47 18.92 -5.62 11.23
N TRP A 48 17.59 -5.52 11.25
CA TRP A 48 16.84 -4.73 10.27
C TRP A 48 16.81 -3.26 10.67
N GLN A 49 17.13 -2.42 9.70
CA GLN A 49 17.10 -0.96 9.80
C GLN A 49 16.36 -0.38 8.60
N HIS A 50 15.92 0.86 8.70
CA HIS A 50 15.32 1.57 7.57
C HIS A 50 15.71 3.05 7.51
N PHE A 51 15.75 3.62 6.31
CA PHE A 51 15.89 5.06 6.16
C PHE A 51 14.55 5.75 6.39
N THR A 52 14.54 6.70 7.32
CA THR A 52 13.43 7.60 7.60
C THR A 52 13.81 9.03 7.19
N LEU A 53 12.87 9.97 7.28
CA LEU A 53 13.18 11.40 7.12
C LEU A 53 14.17 11.93 8.18
N ALA A 54 14.33 11.23 9.29
CA ALA A 54 15.30 11.53 10.34
C ALA A 54 16.58 10.68 10.23
N GLY A 55 16.84 10.07 9.06
CA GLY A 55 18.00 9.23 8.81
C GLY A 55 17.76 7.75 9.11
N LEU A 56 18.86 7.00 9.20
CA LEU A 56 18.84 5.55 9.42
C LEU A 56 18.43 5.22 10.86
N GLN A 57 17.41 4.39 11.01
CA GLN A 57 16.92 3.95 12.32
C GLN A 57 16.74 2.43 12.36
N THR A 58 16.85 1.86 13.55
CA THR A 58 16.44 0.47 13.79
C THR A 58 14.96 0.32 13.52
N LEU A 59 14.58 -0.79 12.90
CA LEU A 59 13.18 -1.06 12.59
C LEU A 59 12.39 -1.31 13.89
N ASP A 60 11.39 -0.47 14.16
CA ASP A 60 10.44 -0.70 15.26
C ASP A 60 9.33 -1.65 14.81
N ASN A 61 9.33 -2.85 15.37
CA ASN A 61 8.39 -3.93 15.02
C ASN A 61 6.93 -3.59 15.33
N SER A 62 6.65 -2.62 16.21
CA SER A 62 5.29 -2.25 16.60
C SER A 62 4.63 -1.26 15.63
N LEU A 63 5.42 -0.54 14.83
CA LEU A 63 4.90 0.46 13.91
C LEU A 63 4.30 -0.18 12.65
N PRO A 64 3.31 0.47 12.00
CA PRO A 64 2.79 0.02 10.73
C PRO A 64 3.86 -0.03 9.64
N VAL A 65 3.87 -1.12 8.86
CA VAL A 65 4.71 -1.24 7.68
C VAL A 65 4.51 -0.05 6.75
N ASN A 66 5.60 0.40 6.14
CA ASN A 66 5.61 1.56 5.27
C ASN A 66 6.33 1.23 3.96
N HIS A 67 6.05 2.03 2.93
CA HIS A 67 6.70 1.95 1.62
C HIS A 67 6.59 0.57 0.95
N VAL A 68 5.43 -0.05 1.09
CA VAL A 68 5.05 -1.26 0.34
C VAL A 68 4.20 -0.90 -0.85
N ASN A 69 4.41 -1.57 -1.99
CA ASN A 69 3.58 -1.43 -3.17
C ASN A 69 2.32 -2.32 -3.09
N TYR A 70 1.48 -2.27 -4.12
CA TYR A 70 0.26 -3.06 -4.15
C TYR A 70 0.54 -4.56 -4.22
N TYR A 71 1.56 -4.98 -4.97
CA TYR A 71 1.93 -6.39 -5.13
C TYR A 71 2.36 -7.02 -3.80
N GLU A 72 3.21 -6.32 -3.06
CA GLU A 72 3.63 -6.67 -1.70
C GLU A 72 2.45 -6.76 -0.74
N ALA A 73 1.56 -5.76 -0.78
CA ALA A 73 0.36 -5.75 0.05
C ALA A 73 -0.57 -6.94 -0.24
N ASN A 74 -0.74 -7.27 -1.52
CA ASN A 74 -1.55 -8.40 -1.96
C ASN A 74 -0.92 -9.74 -1.54
N ALA A 75 0.39 -9.91 -1.78
CA ALA A 75 1.11 -11.14 -1.44
C ALA A 75 1.14 -11.40 0.07
N PHE A 76 1.33 -10.35 0.88
CA PHE A 76 1.24 -10.43 2.33
C PHE A 76 -0.16 -10.87 2.79
N ALA A 77 -1.22 -10.29 2.20
CA ALA A 77 -2.58 -10.65 2.53
C ALA A 77 -2.88 -12.13 2.18
N ALA A 78 -2.44 -12.57 1.00
CA ALA A 78 -2.56 -13.96 0.56
C ALA A 78 -1.84 -14.94 1.50
N TRP A 79 -0.61 -14.61 1.91
CA TRP A 79 0.16 -15.40 2.88
C TRP A 79 -0.55 -15.53 4.23
N ARG A 80 -1.20 -14.46 4.70
CA ARG A 80 -2.03 -14.49 5.92
C ARG A 80 -3.36 -15.24 5.76
N GLY A 81 -3.68 -15.76 4.58
CA GLY A 81 -5.00 -16.35 4.29
C GLY A 81 -6.14 -15.32 4.34
N MET A 82 -5.82 -14.09 4.00
CA MET A 82 -6.73 -12.93 3.99
C MET A 82 -6.68 -12.24 2.62
N ARG A 83 -7.30 -11.06 2.52
CA ARG A 83 -7.29 -10.22 1.31
C ARG A 83 -7.17 -8.74 1.68
N LEU A 84 -6.99 -7.91 0.66
CA LEU A 84 -7.18 -6.46 0.81
C LEU A 84 -8.68 -6.13 0.76
N PRO A 85 -9.16 -5.11 1.49
CA PRO A 85 -10.53 -4.62 1.33
C PRO A 85 -10.71 -4.02 -0.07
N ASN A 86 -11.92 -4.07 -0.62
CA ASN A 86 -12.26 -3.16 -1.71
C ASN A 86 -12.48 -1.73 -1.16
N GLU A 87 -12.44 -0.72 -2.03
CA GLU A 87 -12.53 0.68 -1.59
C GLU A 87 -13.87 1.03 -0.93
N PHE A 88 -14.95 0.31 -1.26
CA PHE A 88 -16.29 0.52 -0.70
C PHE A 88 -16.44 -0.09 0.70
N GLU A 89 -15.88 -1.29 0.92
CA GLU A 89 -15.76 -1.90 2.24
C GLU A 89 -14.96 -1.01 3.18
N TRP A 90 -13.83 -0.47 2.69
CA TRP A 90 -13.01 0.46 3.45
C TRP A 90 -13.80 1.73 3.81
N GLU A 91 -14.49 2.33 2.83
CA GLU A 91 -15.28 3.56 3.05
C GLU A 91 -16.40 3.34 4.06
N ALA A 92 -17.16 2.25 3.93
CA ALA A 92 -18.24 1.89 4.84
C ALA A 92 -17.73 1.66 6.28
N ALA A 93 -16.56 1.03 6.42
CA ALA A 93 -15.96 0.79 7.72
C ALA A 93 -15.23 2.02 8.30
N SER A 94 -14.93 3.04 7.50
CA SER A 94 -13.99 4.13 7.85
C SER A 94 -14.27 4.83 9.19
N ALA A 95 -15.52 4.96 9.62
CA ALA A 95 -15.89 5.56 10.90
C ALA A 95 -15.48 4.71 12.12
N SER A 96 -15.25 3.42 11.93
CA SER A 96 -14.84 2.46 12.95
C SER A 96 -13.35 2.08 12.89
N LEU A 97 -12.64 2.56 11.86
CA LEU A 97 -11.22 2.28 11.66
C LEU A 97 -10.35 3.38 12.26
N GLY A 98 -9.28 2.99 12.95
CA GLY A 98 -8.14 3.87 13.18
C GLY A 98 -7.29 3.96 11.92
N TRP A 99 -7.53 4.98 11.07
CA TRP A 99 -6.78 5.27 9.85
C TRP A 99 -5.99 6.59 9.96
N GLY A 100 -5.17 6.91 8.96
CA GLY A 100 -4.37 8.14 8.91
C GLY A 100 -2.88 7.95 9.17
N GLN A 101 -2.45 6.74 9.54
CA GLN A 101 -1.02 6.44 9.71
C GLN A 101 -0.34 6.12 8.37
N ARG A 102 -1.05 5.45 7.46
CA ARG A 102 -0.58 5.04 6.13
C ARG A 102 -1.73 5.13 5.14
N TRP A 103 -1.41 5.43 3.89
CA TRP A 103 -2.33 5.15 2.79
C TRP A 103 -2.50 3.64 2.69
N GLU A 104 -3.74 3.17 2.71
CA GLU A 104 -4.03 1.74 2.82
C GLU A 104 -4.45 1.21 1.46
N TRP A 105 -3.68 0.26 0.90
CA TRP A 105 -4.00 -0.36 -0.38
C TRP A 105 -5.35 -1.09 -0.34
N THR A 106 -6.13 -0.92 -1.39
CA THR A 106 -7.37 -1.67 -1.64
C THR A 106 -7.23 -2.55 -2.86
N GLN A 107 -8.05 -3.58 -2.99
CA GLN A 107 -8.14 -4.40 -4.21
C GLN A 107 -8.94 -3.74 -5.34
N SER A 108 -9.28 -2.45 -5.23
CA SER A 108 -10.06 -1.72 -6.22
C SER A 108 -9.16 -0.99 -7.22
N ALA A 109 -9.39 -1.23 -8.51
CA ALA A 109 -8.80 -0.42 -9.57
C ALA A 109 -9.32 1.02 -9.51
N TYR A 110 -8.49 1.99 -9.85
CA TYR A 110 -8.89 3.39 -9.95
C TYR A 110 -9.70 3.62 -11.24
N ALA A 111 -10.98 3.24 -11.18
CA ALA A 111 -11.95 3.42 -12.24
C ALA A 111 -12.94 4.56 -11.91
N PRO A 112 -13.60 5.16 -12.93
CA PRO A 112 -14.68 6.10 -12.69
C PRO A 112 -15.83 5.42 -11.96
N TYR A 113 -16.41 6.10 -10.96
CA TYR A 113 -17.69 5.67 -10.42
C TYR A 113 -18.81 5.85 -11.48
N PRO A 114 -19.90 5.06 -11.39
CA PRO A 114 -21.04 5.22 -12.28
C PRO A 114 -21.54 6.68 -12.33
N GLY A 115 -21.66 7.23 -13.53
CA GLY A 115 -22.10 8.62 -13.74
C GLY A 115 -21.02 9.69 -13.56
N PHE A 116 -19.74 9.30 -13.33
CA PHE A 116 -18.63 10.26 -13.37
C PHE A 116 -18.58 10.99 -14.71
N LYS A 117 -18.49 12.31 -14.66
CA LYS A 117 -18.34 13.19 -15.83
C LYS A 117 -17.07 14.01 -15.68
N ILE A 118 -16.37 14.16 -16.79
CA ILE A 118 -15.21 15.05 -16.88
C ILE A 118 -15.74 16.46 -17.11
N SER A 119 -15.30 17.43 -16.31
CA SER A 119 -15.61 18.85 -16.52
C SER A 119 -14.91 19.38 -17.76
N ASP A 120 -15.50 20.37 -18.44
CA ASP A 120 -14.85 21.01 -19.57
C ASP A 120 -13.57 21.78 -19.17
N GLY A 121 -12.61 21.85 -20.08
CA GLY A 121 -11.35 22.58 -19.91
C GLY A 121 -10.32 21.87 -19.01
N ALA A 122 -9.27 22.61 -18.62
CA ALA A 122 -8.10 22.05 -17.94
C ALA A 122 -8.41 21.34 -16.60
N VAL A 123 -9.49 21.73 -15.91
CA VAL A 123 -9.91 21.09 -14.65
C VAL A 123 -10.35 19.64 -14.86
N GLY A 124 -10.91 19.31 -16.03
CA GLY A 124 -11.32 17.94 -16.36
C GLY A 124 -10.18 16.93 -16.43
N GLU A 125 -8.98 17.40 -16.77
CA GLU A 125 -7.79 16.57 -16.86
C GLU A 125 -7.25 16.11 -15.51
N TYR A 126 -7.72 16.69 -14.40
CA TYR A 126 -7.12 16.46 -13.09
C TYR A 126 -7.15 14.99 -12.66
N ASN A 127 -8.21 14.25 -12.99
CA ASN A 127 -8.42 12.88 -12.53
C ASN A 127 -8.72 11.89 -13.66
N GLY A 128 -9.66 12.21 -14.55
CA GLY A 128 -10.25 11.23 -15.47
C GLY A 128 -9.23 10.55 -16.38
N LYS A 129 -8.21 11.28 -16.85
CA LYS A 129 -7.16 10.76 -17.74
C LYS A 129 -6.26 9.70 -17.09
N PHE A 130 -6.29 9.58 -15.78
CA PHE A 130 -5.45 8.66 -15.01
C PHE A 130 -6.18 7.39 -14.55
N MET A 131 -7.46 7.22 -14.91
CA MET A 131 -8.31 6.09 -14.49
C MET A 131 -8.02 4.80 -15.28
N VAL A 132 -6.75 4.40 -15.32
CA VAL A 132 -6.26 3.18 -15.98
C VAL A 132 -4.95 2.75 -15.32
N ASN A 133 -4.73 1.43 -15.18
CA ASN A 133 -3.48 0.82 -14.67
C ASN A 133 -3.03 1.27 -13.27
N GLN A 134 -3.96 1.74 -12.43
CA GLN A 134 -3.67 2.21 -11.07
C GLN A 134 -4.64 1.59 -10.07
N MET A 135 -4.17 1.43 -8.83
CA MET A 135 -4.95 0.87 -7.72
C MET A 135 -5.25 1.96 -6.70
N VAL A 136 -6.41 1.84 -6.05
CA VAL A 136 -6.87 2.82 -5.08
C VAL A 136 -6.25 2.57 -3.70
N LEU A 137 -5.81 3.65 -3.06
CA LEU A 137 -5.51 3.70 -1.63
C LEU A 137 -6.49 4.61 -0.90
N ARG A 138 -6.79 4.27 0.35
CA ARG A 138 -7.73 5.02 1.20
C ARG A 138 -7.10 5.47 2.51
N GLY A 139 -7.83 6.32 3.22
CA GLY A 139 -7.39 6.92 4.48
C GLY A 139 -6.54 8.18 4.26
N ALA A 140 -5.36 8.16 4.86
CA ALA A 140 -4.35 9.22 4.83
C ALA A 140 -3.05 8.66 5.42
N SER A 141 -1.95 9.37 5.25
CA SER A 141 -0.66 9.04 5.88
C SER A 141 -0.24 10.10 6.90
N ILE A 142 0.81 9.78 7.68
CA ILE A 142 1.52 10.75 8.53
C ILE A 142 2.07 11.98 7.77
N THR A 143 2.17 11.91 6.45
CA THR A 143 2.60 13.00 5.57
C THR A 143 1.42 13.76 4.93
N THR A 144 0.18 13.36 5.20
CA THR A 144 -1.02 14.04 4.70
C THR A 144 -1.39 15.20 5.62
N SER A 145 -1.55 16.40 5.05
CA SER A 145 -1.88 17.60 5.83
C SER A 145 -3.21 17.47 6.58
N PRO A 146 -3.32 17.99 7.81
CA PRO A 146 -4.60 18.08 8.53
C PRO A 146 -5.68 18.77 7.68
N GLY A 147 -6.89 18.20 7.67
CA GLY A 147 -8.04 18.74 6.92
C GLY A 147 -8.10 18.36 5.43
N HIS A 148 -7.07 17.74 4.87
CA HIS A 148 -7.07 17.28 3.47
C HIS A 148 -7.86 15.97 3.27
N SER A 149 -7.81 15.10 4.27
CA SER A 149 -8.39 13.76 4.18
C SER A 149 -9.91 13.79 4.38
N ARG A 150 -10.58 12.85 3.72
CA ARG A 150 -12.02 12.61 3.87
C ARG A 150 -12.28 11.11 3.73
N PRO A 151 -13.33 10.57 4.37
CA PRO A 151 -13.71 9.19 4.19
C PRO A 151 -13.83 8.78 2.73
N SER A 152 -14.27 9.65 1.81
CA SER A 152 -14.40 9.39 0.37
C SER A 152 -13.14 9.71 -0.48
N TYR A 153 -11.98 10.00 0.14
CA TYR A 153 -10.77 10.38 -0.60
C TYR A 153 -10.15 9.16 -1.28
N ARG A 154 -10.02 9.19 -2.60
CA ARG A 154 -9.38 8.12 -3.39
C ARG A 154 -8.00 8.59 -3.80
N ASN A 155 -6.96 8.10 -3.14
CA ASN A 155 -5.60 8.21 -3.65
C ASN A 155 -5.37 7.07 -4.66
N PHE A 156 -4.46 7.24 -5.62
CA PHE A 156 -4.24 6.25 -6.66
C PHE A 156 -2.78 6.27 -7.13
N PHE A 157 -2.21 5.08 -7.31
CA PHE A 157 -0.85 4.89 -7.82
C PHE A 157 -0.75 3.62 -8.65
N HIS A 158 0.25 3.56 -9.52
CA HIS A 158 0.61 2.32 -10.21
C HIS A 158 1.02 1.23 -9.21
N PRO A 159 0.66 -0.04 -9.47
CA PRO A 159 0.82 -1.13 -8.50
C PRO A 159 2.23 -1.37 -7.98
N HIS A 160 3.27 -1.07 -8.77
CA HIS A 160 4.67 -1.33 -8.42
C HIS A 160 5.33 -0.21 -7.59
N LEU A 161 4.69 0.95 -7.44
CA LEU A 161 5.29 2.10 -6.77
C LEU A 161 5.27 1.95 -5.24
N GLN A 162 6.45 2.10 -4.62
CA GLN A 162 6.66 1.93 -3.17
C GLN A 162 6.93 3.25 -2.42
N TRP A 163 7.31 4.32 -3.10
CA TRP A 163 7.85 5.53 -2.45
C TRP A 163 6.82 6.30 -1.60
N GLN A 164 5.53 6.04 -1.80
CA GLN A 164 4.46 6.60 -0.98
C GLN A 164 4.54 6.11 0.47
N SER A 165 3.93 6.86 1.40
CA SER A 165 3.70 6.37 2.76
C SER A 165 2.51 5.40 2.80
N SER A 166 2.65 4.26 2.11
CA SER A 166 1.65 3.21 1.93
C SER A 166 1.86 2.04 2.90
N GLY A 167 0.76 1.40 3.28
CA GLY A 167 0.73 0.26 4.20
C GLY A 167 -0.46 -0.66 3.92
N ILE A 168 -0.69 -1.61 4.83
CA ILE A 168 -1.61 -2.73 4.61
C ILE A 168 -2.66 -2.78 5.72
N ARG A 169 -3.93 -2.88 5.31
CA ARG A 169 -5.04 -3.30 6.16
C ARG A 169 -5.66 -4.55 5.56
N LEU A 170 -5.78 -5.59 6.37
CA LEU A 170 -6.38 -6.86 5.95
C LEU A 170 -7.90 -6.81 6.09
N ALA A 171 -8.57 -7.56 5.23
CA ALA A 171 -9.98 -7.86 5.28
C ALA A 171 -10.19 -9.38 5.08
N LYS A 172 -11.35 -9.87 5.51
CA LYS A 172 -11.80 -11.24 5.30
C LYS A 172 -13.23 -11.20 4.81
#